data_AF-A0A354WMX3-F1
#
_entry.id   AF-A0A354WMX3-F1
#
_cell.length_a   1.000
_cell.length_b   1.000
_cell.length_c   1.000
_cell.angle_alpha   90.00
_cell.angle_beta   90.00
_cell.angle_gamma   90.00
#
_symmetry.space_group_name_H-M   'P 1'
#
loop_
_entity.id
_entity.type
_entity.pdbx_description
1 polymer ?
#
loop_
_entity_poly.entity_id
_entity_poly.type
_entity_poly.pdbx_seq_one_letter_code
_entity_poly.pdbx_strand_id
1 'polypeptide(L)'
;GCGGNEENLTVIDIDSEIYSQEDYLAAVQAVKTGFRDFRGCTLTEISYAGDETVQKEQEYILSFGDYDEGIVLLSSFTVDEHGGDGSLEPNGTYTRWGWYLARKNGGKWKIVTSGYG
;
A
#
# COMPACT_ATOMS: atom_id res chain seq x y z
N GLY A 1 -6.49 -20.28 6.76
CA GLY A 1 -5.17 -19.64 6.90
C GLY A 1 -5.26 -18.27 6.27
N CYS A 2 -5.09 -17.22 7.06
CA CYS A 2 -4.92 -15.86 6.56
C CYS A 2 -3.42 -15.68 6.27
N GLY A 3 -3.07 -15.20 5.07
CA GLY A 3 -1.74 -15.42 4.49
C GLY A 3 -0.68 -14.35 4.74
N GLY A 4 -1.05 -13.18 5.27
CA GLY A 4 -0.10 -12.12 5.62
C GLY A 4 -0.05 -11.91 7.13
N ASN A 5 1.16 -11.90 7.70
CA ASN A 5 1.40 -11.56 9.10
C ASN A 5 1.88 -10.09 9.22
N GLU A 6 1.48 -9.41 10.30
CA GLU A 6 1.88 -8.03 10.63
C GLU A 6 2.80 -7.97 11.86
N GLU A 7 3.49 -9.07 12.19
CA GLU A 7 4.37 -9.12 13.36
C GLU A 7 5.51 -8.09 13.21
N ASN A 8 5.55 -7.12 14.13
CA ASN A 8 6.48 -5.98 14.13
C ASN A 8 6.32 -4.97 12.99
N LEU A 9 5.11 -4.84 12.42
CA LEU A 9 4.83 -3.79 11.45
C LEU A 9 5.10 -2.38 12.01
N THR A 10 5.95 -1.64 11.32
CA THR A 10 6.19 -0.22 11.55
C THR A 10 5.35 0.62 10.58
N VAL A 11 4.51 1.50 11.11
CA VAL A 11 3.80 2.51 10.29
C VAL A 11 4.50 3.83 10.53
N ILE A 12 5.13 4.38 9.50
CA ILE A 12 5.85 5.65 9.59
C ILE A 12 4.82 6.78 9.67
N ASP A 13 5.05 7.74 10.56
CA ASP A 13 4.21 8.94 10.66
C ASP A 13 4.21 9.70 9.32
N ILE A 14 3.04 10.23 8.98
CA ILE A 14 2.89 10.99 7.75
C ILE A 14 3.44 12.40 7.92
N ASP A 15 4.22 12.84 6.93
CA ASP A 15 4.54 14.25 6.68
C ASP A 15 3.85 14.65 5.36
N SER A 16 2.78 15.43 5.45
CA SER A 16 1.93 15.80 4.31
C SER A 16 1.19 17.11 4.58
N GLU A 17 1.08 17.93 3.54
CA GLU A 17 0.22 19.11 3.46
C GLU A 17 -1.15 18.80 2.84
N ILE A 18 -1.32 17.59 2.27
CA ILE A 18 -2.52 17.17 1.53
C ILE A 18 -3.44 16.30 2.41
N TYR A 19 -2.87 15.35 3.14
CA TYR A 19 -3.63 14.36 3.90
C TYR A 19 -3.52 14.59 5.41
N SER A 20 -4.63 14.41 6.10
CA SER A 20 -4.62 14.30 7.55
C SER A 20 -4.04 12.96 8.01
N GLN A 21 -3.64 12.88 9.29
CA GLN A 21 -3.26 11.60 9.89
C GLN A 21 -4.41 10.58 9.84
N GLU A 22 -5.67 11.01 9.92
CA GLU A 22 -6.84 10.13 9.82
C GLU A 22 -6.99 9.55 8.41
N ASP A 23 -6.85 10.37 7.37
CA ASP A 23 -6.89 9.93 5.98
C ASP A 23 -5.80 8.89 5.68
N TYR A 24 -4.58 9.16 6.16
CA TYR A 24 -3.44 8.28 6.04
C TYR A 24 -3.69 6.94 6.74
N LEU A 25 -4.13 6.96 8.00
CA LEU A 25 -4.40 5.73 8.74
C LEU A 25 -5.53 4.91 8.09
N ALA A 26 -6.53 5.55 7.51
CA ALA A 26 -7.56 4.87 6.72
C ALA A 26 -6.97 4.18 5.47
N ALA A 27 -6.03 4.82 4.79
CA ALA A 27 -5.32 4.23 3.65
C ALA A 27 -4.42 3.06 4.07
N VAL A 28 -3.70 3.19 5.21
CA VAL A 28 -2.91 2.13 5.82
C VAL A 28 -3.79 0.91 6.13
N GLN A 29 -5.00 1.10 6.65
CA GLN A 29 -5.93 -0.01 6.90
C GLN A 29 -6.39 -0.71 5.62
N ALA A 30 -6.59 0.04 4.53
CA ALA A 30 -6.89 -0.54 3.23
C ALA A 30 -5.72 -1.39 2.71
N VAL A 31 -4.48 -0.90 2.83
CA VAL A 31 -3.26 -1.66 2.48
C VAL A 31 -3.13 -2.93 3.33
N LYS A 32 -3.26 -2.85 4.66
CA LYS A 32 -3.25 -4.04 5.54
C LYS A 32 -4.30 -5.08 5.12
N THR A 33 -5.48 -4.62 4.72
CA THR A 33 -6.55 -5.51 4.26
C THR A 33 -6.18 -6.19 2.95
N GLY A 34 -5.66 -5.45 1.96
CA GLY A 34 -5.21 -6.01 0.69
C GLY A 34 -3.98 -6.92 0.82
N PHE A 35 -3.07 -6.60 1.75
CA PHE A 35 -1.87 -7.40 2.01
C PHE A 35 -2.19 -8.82 2.48
N ARG A 36 -3.39 -9.08 3.01
CA ARG A 36 -3.81 -10.44 3.39
C ARG A 36 -3.81 -11.43 2.22
N ASP A 37 -3.87 -10.92 0.99
CA ASP A 37 -3.81 -11.72 -0.23
C ASP A 37 -2.36 -12.13 -0.58
N PHE A 38 -1.35 -11.47 0.00
CA PHE A 38 0.07 -11.77 -0.16
C PHE A 38 0.45 -12.93 0.76
N ARG A 39 0.01 -14.14 0.40
CA ARG A 39 0.27 -15.35 1.18
C ARG A 39 1.78 -15.60 1.31
N GLY A 40 2.20 -16.06 2.47
CA GLY A 40 3.62 -16.34 2.74
C GLY A 40 4.48 -15.08 2.85
N CYS A 41 3.86 -13.90 2.93
CA CYS A 41 4.56 -12.63 3.09
C CYS A 41 4.32 -12.06 4.49
N THR A 42 5.33 -11.37 5.03
CA THR A 42 5.24 -10.64 6.30
C THR A 42 5.50 -9.17 6.06
N LEU A 43 4.50 -8.33 6.32
CA LEU A 43 4.59 -6.88 6.14
C LEU A 43 5.37 -6.28 7.31
N THR A 44 6.44 -5.55 7.02
CA THR A 44 7.35 -5.01 8.04
C THR A 44 7.28 -3.49 8.15
N GLU A 45 6.94 -2.79 7.07
CA GLU A 45 6.85 -1.33 7.05
C GLU A 45 5.75 -0.84 6.11
N ILE A 46 5.05 0.23 6.50
CA ILE A 46 4.27 1.08 5.60
C ILE A 46 4.70 2.54 5.79
N SER A 47 4.87 3.26 4.70
CA SER A 47 5.12 4.70 4.67
C SER A 47 4.32 5.40 3.58
N TYR A 48 4.14 6.71 3.72
CA TYR A 48 3.58 7.57 2.69
C TYR A 48 4.61 7.88 1.59
N ALA A 49 4.22 7.86 0.32
CA ALA A 49 5.14 8.10 -0.80
C ALA A 49 5.56 9.57 -0.97
N GLY A 50 4.92 10.49 -0.23
CA GLY A 50 5.17 11.93 -0.28
C GLY A 50 4.23 12.67 -1.23
N ASP A 51 3.91 13.92 -0.90
CA ASP A 51 2.97 14.78 -1.64
C ASP A 51 3.37 14.97 -3.09
N GLU A 52 4.65 15.20 -3.37
CA GLU A 52 5.15 15.37 -4.74
C GLU A 52 4.91 14.11 -5.59
N THR A 53 5.14 12.92 -5.03
CA THR A 53 4.89 11.65 -5.71
C THR A 53 3.40 11.50 -5.98
N VAL A 54 2.57 11.70 -4.97
CA VAL A 54 1.12 11.53 -5.12
C VAL A 54 0.54 12.50 -6.14
N GLN A 55 0.98 13.75 -6.16
CA GLN A 55 0.54 14.73 -7.16
C GLN A 55 0.89 14.30 -8.59
N LYS A 56 2.08 13.72 -8.82
CA LYS A 56 2.48 13.19 -10.14
C LYS A 56 1.65 11.97 -10.55
N GLU A 57 1.28 11.13 -9.60
CA GLU A 57 0.53 9.88 -9.83
C GLU A 57 -0.99 10.09 -9.89
N GLN A 58 -1.52 11.27 -9.54
CA GLN A 58 -2.97 11.52 -9.49
C GLN A 58 -3.68 11.13 -10.78
N GLU A 59 -3.23 11.63 -11.94
CA GLU A 59 -3.88 11.34 -13.22
C GLU A 59 -3.93 9.83 -13.51
N TYR A 60 -2.84 9.12 -13.23
CA TYR A 60 -2.77 7.67 -13.37
C TYR A 60 -3.75 6.95 -12.43
N ILE A 61 -3.77 7.32 -11.14
CA ILE A 61 -4.67 6.71 -10.14
C ILE A 61 -6.14 6.92 -10.52
N LEU A 62 -6.49 8.14 -10.92
CA LEU A 62 -7.87 8.47 -11.27
C LEU A 62 -8.32 7.82 -12.58
N SER A 63 -7.39 7.44 -13.47
CA SER A 63 -7.73 6.73 -14.71
C SER A 63 -8.38 5.35 -14.51
N PHE A 64 -8.26 4.76 -13.32
CA PHE A 64 -8.84 3.46 -12.97
C PHE A 64 -10.35 3.49 -12.72
N GLY A 65 -10.98 4.68 -12.63
CA GLY A 65 -12.42 4.76 -12.45
C GLY A 65 -12.94 6.15 -12.12
N ASP A 66 -14.17 6.21 -11.62
CA ASP A 66 -14.81 7.44 -11.19
C ASP A 66 -14.39 7.77 -9.75
N TYR A 67 -13.21 8.41 -9.62
CA TYR A 67 -12.58 8.83 -8.37
C TYR A 67 -12.20 10.31 -8.45
N ASP A 68 -12.04 10.96 -7.30
CA ASP A 68 -11.60 12.37 -7.21
C ASP A 68 -10.31 12.55 -6.40
N GLU A 69 -9.84 11.49 -5.75
CA GLU A 69 -8.67 11.55 -4.87
C GLU A 69 -7.89 10.24 -4.89
N GLY A 70 -6.60 10.32 -5.21
CA GLY A 70 -5.65 9.21 -5.09
C GLY A 70 -4.69 9.38 -3.91
N ILE A 71 -4.11 8.31 -3.38
CA ILE A 71 -2.99 8.33 -2.42
C ILE A 71 -2.05 7.16 -2.73
N VAL A 72 -0.74 7.36 -2.55
CA VAL A 72 0.27 6.31 -2.76
C VAL A 72 0.98 5.99 -1.45
N LEU A 73 0.92 4.72 -1.05
CA LEU A 73 1.70 4.20 0.08
C LEU A 73 2.81 3.29 -0.44
N LEU A 74 3.92 3.25 0.29
CA LEU A 74 5.02 2.35 0.06
C LEU A 74 5.07 1.33 1.18
N SER A 75 5.49 0.12 0.87
CA SER A 75 5.67 -0.93 1.86
C SER A 75 6.97 -1.69 1.70
N SER A 76 7.39 -2.29 2.80
CA SER A 76 8.44 -3.30 2.83
C SER A 76 7.89 -4.59 3.43
N PHE A 77 8.26 -5.73 2.87
CA PHE A 77 7.84 -7.05 3.34
C PHE A 77 8.87 -8.12 2.99
N THR A 78 8.85 -9.21 3.76
CA THR A 78 9.64 -10.42 3.48
C THR A 78 8.75 -11.53 2.95
N VAL A 79 9.33 -12.42 2.16
CA VAL A 79 8.68 -13.63 1.63
C VAL A 79 9.28 -14.84 2.33
N ASP A 80 8.45 -15.79 2.72
CA ASP A 80 8.90 -17.04 3.31
C ASP A 80 9.61 -17.96 2.29
N GLU A 81 10.10 -19.09 2.77
CA GLU A 81 10.85 -20.06 1.95
C GLU A 81 10.00 -20.75 0.86
N HIS A 82 8.67 -20.61 0.90
CA HIS A 82 7.74 -21.25 -0.03
C HIS A 82 7.40 -20.34 -1.24
N GLY A 83 7.84 -19.07 -1.24
CA GLY A 83 7.72 -18.18 -2.40
C GLY A 83 6.33 -17.60 -2.64
N GLY A 84 5.54 -17.43 -1.58
CA GLY A 84 4.19 -16.89 -1.67
C GLY A 84 3.28 -17.64 -2.65
N ASP A 85 2.70 -16.94 -3.63
CA ASP A 85 1.86 -17.52 -4.68
C ASP A 85 2.65 -17.95 -5.95
N GLY A 86 3.97 -17.84 -5.92
CA GLY A 86 4.87 -18.12 -7.05
C GLY A 86 5.25 -16.88 -7.88
N SER A 87 4.69 -15.70 -7.59
CA SER A 87 5.06 -14.44 -8.25
C SER A 87 6.24 -13.73 -7.58
N LEU A 88 6.63 -14.17 -6.39
CA LEU A 88 7.64 -13.55 -5.55
C LEU A 88 8.79 -14.52 -5.27
N GLU A 89 10.00 -13.98 -5.16
CA GLU A 89 11.19 -14.78 -4.88
C GLU A 89 11.16 -15.29 -3.42
N PRO A 90 11.27 -16.61 -3.19
CA PRO A 90 11.37 -17.17 -1.84
C PRO A 90 12.52 -16.55 -1.04
N ASN A 91 12.33 -16.31 0.25
CA ASN A 91 13.28 -15.62 1.12
C ASN A 91 13.65 -14.19 0.65
N GLY A 92 12.88 -13.61 -0.27
CA GLY A 92 13.09 -12.28 -0.79
C GLY A 92 12.72 -11.18 0.22
N THR A 93 13.34 -10.01 0.09
CA THR A 93 12.94 -8.78 0.76
C THR A 93 12.56 -7.76 -0.28
N TYR A 94 11.32 -7.27 -0.19
CA TYR A 94 10.75 -6.27 -1.09
C TYR A 94 10.69 -4.96 -0.33
N THR A 95 11.12 -3.87 -0.96
CA THR A 95 11.13 -2.54 -0.35
C THR A 95 10.58 -1.55 -1.35
N ARG A 96 9.90 -0.50 -0.86
CA ARG A 96 9.23 0.49 -1.71
C ARG A 96 8.20 -0.12 -2.68
N TRP A 97 7.57 -1.23 -2.31
CA TRP A 97 6.44 -1.77 -3.07
C TRP A 97 5.28 -0.79 -3.00
N GLY A 98 4.80 -0.33 -4.14
CA GLY A 98 3.77 0.70 -4.24
C GLY A 98 2.37 0.17 -4.08
N TRP A 99 1.54 0.91 -3.35
CA TRP A 99 0.10 0.74 -3.24
C TRP A 99 -0.58 2.02 -3.69
N TYR A 100 -1.36 1.94 -4.75
CA TYR A 100 -2.09 3.06 -5.32
C TYR A 100 -3.55 2.92 -4.91
N LEU A 101 -4.04 3.87 -4.13
CA LEU A 101 -5.41 3.86 -3.63
C LEU A 101 -6.16 5.05 -4.18
N ALA A 102 -7.46 4.86 -4.44
CA ALA A 102 -8.37 5.90 -4.88
C ALA A 102 -9.64 5.91 -4.02
N ARG A 103 -10.25 7.08 -3.86
CA ARG A 103 -11.58 7.26 -3.28
C ARG A 103 -12.38 8.31 -4.04
N LYS A 104 -13.67 8.38 -3.71
CA LYS A 104 -14.60 9.38 -4.23
C LYS A 104 -15.32 10.04 -3.06
N ASN A 105 -15.45 11.36 -3.07
CA ASN A 105 -16.19 12.18 -2.10
C ASN A 105 -15.82 11.85 -0.64
N GLY A 106 -14.54 11.68 -0.33
CA GLY A 106 -14.08 11.33 1.03
C GLY A 106 -14.52 9.93 1.52
N GLY A 107 -14.93 9.05 0.61
CA GLY A 107 -15.33 7.68 0.92
C GLY A 107 -14.16 6.77 1.35
N LYS A 108 -14.40 5.46 1.38
CA LYS A 108 -13.36 4.49 1.71
C LYS A 108 -12.31 4.40 0.60
N TRP A 109 -11.04 4.34 1.01
CA TRP A 109 -9.92 4.03 0.12
C TRP A 109 -10.07 2.64 -0.50
N LYS A 110 -9.81 2.56 -1.81
CA LYS A 110 -9.77 1.32 -2.58
C LYS A 110 -8.41 1.20 -3.25
N ILE A 111 -7.75 0.05 -3.10
CA ILE A 111 -6.54 -0.25 -3.87
C ILE A 111 -6.95 -0.42 -5.33
N VAL A 112 -6.40 0.41 -6.21
CA VAL A 112 -6.62 0.33 -7.66
C VAL A 112 -5.51 -0.43 -8.38
N THR A 113 -4.27 -0.36 -7.85
CA THR A 113 -3.14 -1.16 -8.32
C THR A 113 -2.05 -1.24 -7.25
N SER A 114 -1.15 -2.21 -7.37
CA SER A 114 0.02 -2.37 -6.50
C SER A 114 1.17 -3.03 -7.24
N GLY A 115 2.41 -2.64 -6.94
CA GLY A 115 3.58 -3.20 -7.61
C GLY A 115 4.79 -2.29 -7.59
N TYR A 116 5.82 -2.72 -8.31
CA TYR A 116 6.86 -1.83 -8.80
C TYR A 116 6.38 -1.17 -10.09
N GLY A 117 6.59 0.15 -10.19
CA GLY A 117 6.40 0.90 -11.43
C GLY A 117 7.48 0.62 -12.47
#